data_AF-A0A0G1KF96-F1
#
_entry.id   AF-A0A0G1KF96-F1
#
_cell.length_a   1.000
_cell.length_b   1.000
_cell.length_c   1.000
_cell.angle_alpha   90.00
_cell.angle_beta   90.00
_cell.angle_gamma   90.00
#
_symmetry.space_group_name_H-M   'P 1'
#
loop_
_entity.id
_entity.type
_entity.pdbx_description
1 polymer ?
#
loop_
_entity_poly.entity_id
_entity_poly.type
_entity_poly.pdbx_seq_one_letter_code
_entity_poly.pdbx_strand_id
1 'polypeptide(L)'
;MGVTEQKEVKMGDSAIETSLTWAMIKKDDVEIMLQRRDSLVEELPEFKGLKIGGTLTLYVSMQDVKSFYGKVKDKVEIVKDIHKTFYGMDEFVVKDLNGYIVYFAEAQNG
;
A
#
# COMPACT_ATOMS: atom_id res chain seq x y z
N MET A 1 8.72 11.12 -3.35
CA MET A 1 8.90 12.46 -2.73
C MET A 1 8.37 12.42 -1.31
N GLY A 2 8.94 13.17 -0.36
CA GLY A 2 8.42 13.26 1.01
C GLY A 2 8.41 14.69 1.52
N VAL A 3 7.53 14.97 2.48
CA VAL A 3 7.45 16.25 3.20
C VAL A 3 7.65 16.01 4.70
N THR A 4 8.52 16.78 5.33
CA THR A 4 8.83 16.69 6.77
C THR A 4 7.88 17.55 7.61
N GLU A 5 7.94 17.41 8.93
CA GLU A 5 7.20 18.27 9.87
C GLU A 5 7.56 19.75 9.74
N GLN A 6 8.80 20.07 9.36
CA GLN A 6 9.23 21.46 9.10
C GLN A 6 8.79 21.98 7.72
N LYS A 7 7.92 21.24 7.01
CA LYS A 7 7.46 21.53 5.64
C LYS A 7 8.60 21.56 4.61
N GLU A 8 9.66 20.79 4.84
CA GLU A 8 10.74 20.61 3.86
C GLU A 8 10.43 19.45 2.92
N VAL A 9 10.80 19.60 1.65
CA VAL A 9 10.66 18.53 0.65
C VAL A 9 11.96 17.71 0.56
N LYS A 10 11.87 16.38 0.67
CA LYS A 10 12.99 15.44 0.54
C LYS A 10 12.78 14.47 -0.63
N MET A 11 13.83 14.22 -1.41
CA MET A 11 13.81 13.32 -2.59
C MET A 11 14.58 12.03 -2.34
N GLY A 12 14.07 10.91 -2.86
CA GLY A 12 14.76 9.62 -2.85
C GLY A 12 15.27 9.24 -1.46
N ASP A 13 16.50 8.75 -1.40
CA ASP A 13 17.11 8.23 -0.18
C ASP A 13 17.27 9.28 0.94
N SER A 14 17.26 10.58 0.60
CA SER A 14 17.31 11.66 1.61
C SER A 14 16.08 11.72 2.51
N ALA A 15 15.02 10.97 2.19
CA ALA A 15 13.81 10.87 2.99
C ALA A 15 13.88 9.74 4.04
N ILE A 16 14.87 8.84 3.99
CA ILE A 16 14.88 7.56 4.72
C ILE A 16 15.08 7.72 6.23
N GLU A 17 15.71 8.80 6.70
CA GLU A 17 15.95 9.03 8.15
C GLU A 17 15.13 10.19 8.74
N THR A 18 14.11 10.65 8.03
CA THR A 18 13.30 11.79 8.50
C THR A 18 11.88 11.36 8.84
N SER A 19 11.31 11.93 9.90
CA SER A 19 9.88 11.80 10.18
C SER A 19 9.09 12.60 9.14
N LEU A 20 8.47 11.89 8.21
CA LEU A 20 7.62 12.48 7.18
C LEU A 20 6.18 12.64 7.67
N THR A 21 5.55 13.75 7.32
CA THR A 21 4.10 13.95 7.47
C THR A 21 3.36 13.48 6.22
N TRP A 22 4.02 13.51 5.06
CA TRP A 22 3.48 13.07 3.79
C TRP A 22 4.56 12.44 2.92
N ALA A 23 4.19 11.46 2.11
CA ALA A 23 5.05 10.81 1.14
C ALA A 23 4.27 10.47 -0.14
N MET A 24 4.97 10.43 -1.26
CA MET A 24 4.48 9.98 -2.55
C MET A 24 5.42 8.93 -3.10
N ILE A 25 4.85 7.78 -3.39
CA ILE A 25 5.49 6.64 -4.05
C ILE A 25 4.95 6.60 -5.47
N LYS A 26 5.86 6.51 -6.45
CA LYS A 26 5.50 6.40 -7.86
C LYS A 26 6.18 5.20 -8.48
N LYS A 27 5.41 4.41 -9.23
CA LYS A 27 5.92 3.36 -10.10
C LYS A 27 5.23 3.51 -11.45
N ASP A 28 6.02 3.74 -12.49
CA ASP A 28 5.52 4.01 -13.85
C ASP A 28 4.48 5.16 -13.81
N ASP A 29 3.27 4.92 -14.29
CA ASP A 29 2.19 5.91 -14.31
C ASP A 29 1.29 5.88 -13.06
N VAL A 30 1.58 5.00 -12.09
CA VAL A 30 0.81 4.88 -10.84
C VAL A 30 1.51 5.63 -9.73
N GLU A 31 0.74 6.46 -9.03
CA GLU A 31 1.19 7.24 -7.89
C GLU A 31 0.31 6.99 -6.68
N ILE A 32 0.93 6.80 -5.51
CA ILE A 32 0.28 6.62 -4.22
C ILE A 32 0.80 7.70 -3.28
N MET A 33 -0.13 8.50 -2.76
CA MET A 33 0.13 9.47 -1.70
C MET A 33 -0.21 8.86 -0.35
N LEU A 34 0.72 8.97 0.60
CA LEU A 34 0.61 8.53 1.98
C LEU A 34 0.71 9.77 2.87
N GLN A 35 -0.19 9.91 3.83
CA GLN A 35 -0.16 11.00 4.79
C GLN A 35 -0.28 10.44 6.19
N ARG A 36 0.51 11.00 7.11
CA ARG A 36 0.48 10.64 8.52
C ARG A 36 -0.84 11.09 9.14
N ARG A 37 -1.39 10.24 10.02
CA ARG A 37 -2.77 10.40 10.50
C ARG A 37 -3.00 11.68 11.31
N ASP A 38 -2.04 12.07 12.14
CA ASP A 38 -2.06 13.33 12.87
C ASP A 38 -2.13 14.54 11.93
N SER A 39 -1.25 14.60 10.92
CA SER A 39 -1.24 15.65 9.90
C SER A 39 -2.54 15.68 9.10
N LEU A 40 -3.10 14.52 8.72
CA LEU A 40 -4.39 14.44 8.04
C LEU A 40 -5.53 14.99 8.92
N VAL A 41 -5.53 14.69 10.23
CA VAL A 41 -6.58 15.14 11.15
C VAL A 41 -6.48 16.64 11.44
N GLU A 42 -5.28 17.24 11.39
CA GLU A 42 -5.14 18.70 11.44
C GLU A 42 -5.78 19.38 10.24
N GLU A 43 -5.63 18.81 9.04
CA GLU A 43 -6.22 19.32 7.79
C GLU A 43 -7.72 19.03 7.68
N LEU A 44 -8.15 17.83 8.11
CA LEU A 44 -9.51 17.32 8.02
C LEU A 44 -9.95 16.77 9.40
N PRO A 45 -10.41 17.64 10.32
CA PRO A 45 -10.79 17.25 11.68
C PRO A 45 -11.90 16.19 11.76
N GLU A 46 -12.70 16.00 10.72
CA GLU A 46 -13.74 14.98 10.61
C GLU A 46 -13.19 13.55 10.73
N PHE A 47 -11.90 13.36 10.41
CA PHE A 47 -11.25 12.07 10.61
C PHE A 47 -10.88 11.79 12.06
N LYS A 48 -10.98 12.77 12.97
CA LYS A 48 -10.61 12.60 14.38
C LYS A 48 -11.47 11.51 15.04
N GLY A 49 -10.80 10.54 15.67
CA GLY A 49 -11.47 9.44 16.38
C GLY A 49 -12.00 8.31 15.49
N LEU A 50 -12.00 8.48 14.16
CA LEU A 50 -12.28 7.36 13.26
C LEU A 50 -11.17 6.30 13.37
N LYS A 51 -11.51 5.03 13.22
CA LYS A 51 -10.49 3.98 13.15
C LYS A 51 -9.87 3.97 11.75
N ILE A 52 -8.56 3.74 11.69
CA ILE A 52 -7.90 3.45 10.40
C ILE A 52 -8.48 2.12 9.87
N GLY A 53 -8.66 2.08 8.55
CA GLY A 53 -9.37 1.02 7.85
C GLY A 53 -10.50 1.62 7.01
N GLY A 54 -10.80 0.99 5.87
CA GLY A 54 -11.86 1.45 4.96
C GLY A 54 -12.60 0.27 4.34
N THR A 55 -13.76 0.55 3.74
CA THR A 55 -14.53 -0.41 2.92
C THR A 55 -13.95 -0.58 1.51
N LEU A 56 -12.69 -0.20 1.33
CA LEU A 56 -11.96 -0.15 0.08
C LEU A 56 -10.92 -1.26 0.07
N THR A 57 -10.83 -1.95 -1.06
CA THR A 57 -9.75 -2.90 -1.37
C THR A 57 -8.90 -2.34 -2.50
N LEU A 58 -7.59 -2.53 -2.43
CA LEU A 58 -6.70 -2.20 -3.54
C LEU A 58 -6.44 -3.47 -4.37
N TYR A 59 -6.49 -3.36 -5.69
CA TYR A 59 -6.19 -4.46 -6.60
C TYR A 59 -4.97 -4.13 -7.44
N VAL A 60 -3.92 -4.94 -7.30
CA VAL A 60 -2.66 -4.79 -8.01
C VAL A 60 -2.54 -5.93 -9.01
N SER A 61 -2.71 -5.60 -10.28
CA SER A 61 -2.36 -6.48 -11.38
C SER A 61 -0.85 -6.44 -11.60
N MET A 62 -0.21 -7.59 -11.66
CA MET A 62 1.24 -7.70 -11.82
C MET A 62 1.65 -8.98 -12.55
N GLN A 63 2.94 -9.06 -12.90
CA GLN A 63 3.60 -10.27 -13.39
C GLN A 63 4.34 -10.97 -12.24
N ASP A 64 4.57 -12.27 -12.39
CA ASP A 64 5.31 -13.12 -11.44
C ASP A 64 4.70 -13.16 -10.03
N VAL A 65 3.36 -13.21 -9.91
CA VAL A 65 2.65 -13.11 -8.63
C VAL A 65 3.06 -14.22 -7.65
N LYS A 66 3.37 -15.42 -8.14
CA LYS A 66 3.85 -16.55 -7.32
C LYS A 66 5.23 -16.28 -6.72
N SER A 67 6.13 -15.71 -7.52
CA SER A 67 7.46 -15.32 -7.06
C SER A 67 7.37 -14.22 -6.02
N PHE A 68 6.51 -13.22 -6.26
CA PHE A 68 6.25 -12.15 -5.31
C PHE A 68 5.65 -12.67 -3.99
N TYR A 69 4.63 -13.53 -4.06
CA TYR A 69 4.04 -14.19 -2.90
C TYR A 69 5.12 -14.90 -2.06
N GLY A 70 6.00 -15.68 -2.70
CA GLY A 70 7.10 -16.36 -2.01
C GLY A 70 8.06 -15.41 -1.26
N LYS A 71 8.25 -14.17 -1.75
CA LYS A 71 9.11 -13.16 -1.12
C LYS A 71 8.47 -12.44 0.07
N VAL A 72 7.14 -12.35 0.11
CA VAL A 72 6.41 -11.50 1.07
C VAL A 72 5.59 -12.27 2.09
N LYS A 73 5.19 -13.51 1.82
CA LYS A 73 4.24 -14.27 2.65
C LYS A 73 4.61 -14.39 4.13
N ASP A 74 5.91 -14.40 4.44
CA ASP A 74 6.42 -14.52 5.81
C ASP A 74 6.63 -13.16 6.49
N LYS A 75 6.34 -12.05 5.79
CA LYS A 75 6.54 -10.65 6.24
C LYS A 75 5.23 -9.87 6.39
N VAL A 76 4.11 -10.42 5.94
CA VAL A 76 2.81 -9.76 5.89
C VAL A 76 1.72 -10.68 6.41
N GLU A 77 0.58 -10.13 6.81
CA GLU A 77 -0.57 -10.93 7.19
C GLU A 77 -1.30 -11.43 5.93
N ILE A 78 -1.23 -12.73 5.67
CA ILE A 78 -1.98 -13.37 4.59
C ILE A 78 -3.45 -13.51 4.99
N VAL A 79 -4.35 -12.91 4.20
CA VAL A 79 -5.81 -13.03 4.34
C VAL A 79 -6.33 -14.19 3.51
N LYS A 80 -5.77 -14.38 2.31
CA LYS A 80 -6.02 -15.57 1.46
C LYS A 80 -4.71 -15.98 0.81
N ASP A 81 -4.36 -17.24 0.95
CA ASP A 81 -3.22 -17.84 0.26
C ASP A 81 -3.39 -17.79 -1.26
N ILE A 82 -2.26 -17.96 -1.96
CA ILE A 82 -2.26 -17.94 -3.41
C ILE A 82 -3.15 -19.05 -3.98
N HIS A 83 -4.08 -18.66 -4.85
CA HIS A 83 -5.06 -19.55 -5.43
C HIS A 83 -5.43 -19.13 -6.85
N LYS A 84 -6.04 -20.05 -7.60
CA LYS A 84 -6.66 -19.73 -8.88
C LYS A 84 -8.08 -19.26 -8.66
N THR A 85 -8.42 -18.12 -9.23
CA THR A 85 -9.80 -17.62 -9.25
C THR A 85 -10.60 -18.28 -10.37
N PHE A 86 -11.93 -18.28 -10.27
CA PHE A 86 -12.80 -18.86 -11.30
C PHE A 86 -12.71 -18.14 -12.66
N TYR A 87 -12.22 -16.90 -12.66
CA TYR A 87 -12.01 -16.06 -13.83
C TYR A 87 -10.57 -16.11 -14.37
N GLY A 88 -9.75 -17.06 -13.91
CA GLY A 88 -8.45 -17.35 -14.52
C GLY A 88 -7.29 -16.48 -14.06
N MET A 89 -7.31 -15.99 -12.82
CA MET A 89 -6.15 -15.31 -12.22
C MET A 89 -5.46 -16.21 -11.20
N ASP A 90 -4.13 -16.15 -11.10
CA ASP A 90 -3.44 -16.52 -9.85
C ASP A 90 -3.46 -15.28 -8.94
N GLU A 91 -3.96 -15.40 -7.71
CA GLU A 91 -4.18 -14.26 -6.81
C GLU A 91 -3.92 -14.64 -5.35
N PHE A 92 -3.40 -13.70 -4.56
CA PHE A 92 -3.38 -13.79 -3.10
C PHE A 92 -3.79 -12.45 -2.48
N VAL A 93 -4.22 -12.49 -1.22
CA VAL A 93 -4.75 -11.33 -0.50
C VAL A 93 -4.00 -11.12 0.80
N VAL A 94 -3.61 -9.89 1.07
CA VAL A 94 -2.90 -9.50 2.29
C VAL A 94 -3.66 -8.41 3.03
N LYS A 95 -3.39 -8.29 4.33
CA LYS A 95 -3.71 -7.11 5.12
C LYS A 95 -2.41 -6.34 5.37
N ASP A 96 -2.39 -5.06 5.01
CA ASP A 96 -1.23 -4.22 5.26
C ASP A 96 -1.09 -3.84 6.75
N LEU A 97 0.00 -3.16 7.11
CA LEU A 97 0.25 -2.73 8.49
C LEU A 97 -0.77 -1.72 9.04
N ASN A 98 -1.56 -1.09 8.17
CA ASN A 98 -2.61 -0.13 8.51
C ASN A 98 -4.01 -0.76 8.54
N GLY A 99 -4.15 -2.05 8.17
CA GLY A 99 -5.42 -2.76 8.16
C GLY A 99 -6.18 -2.73 6.83
N TYR A 100 -5.60 -2.21 5.74
CA TYR A 100 -6.20 -2.24 4.41
C TYR A 100 -6.01 -3.61 3.75
N ILE A 101 -6.99 -4.01 2.93
CA ILE A 101 -6.96 -5.26 2.18
C ILE A 101 -6.43 -5.00 0.77
N VAL A 102 -5.36 -5.71 0.40
CA VAL A 102 -4.69 -5.57 -0.89
C VAL A 102 -4.66 -6.92 -1.59
N TYR A 103 -5.11 -6.93 -2.83
CA TYR A 103 -5.10 -8.05 -3.74
C TYR A 103 -3.91 -7.94 -4.67
N PHE A 104 -3.16 -9.02 -4.84
CA PHE A 104 -2.12 -9.15 -5.85
C PHE A 104 -2.51 -10.27 -6.80
N ALA A 105 -2.58 -9.97 -8.09
CA ALA A 105 -3.09 -10.91 -9.07
C ALA A 105 -2.32 -10.85 -10.39
N GLU A 106 -2.27 -11.99 -11.06
CA GLU A 106 -1.69 -12.16 -12.39
C GLU A 106 -2.65 -12.98 -13.26
N ALA A 107 -2.89 -12.51 -14.48
CA ALA A 107 -3.67 -13.25 -15.46
C ALA A 107 -2.83 -14.40 -16.02
N GLN A 108 -3.43 -15.59 -16.19
CA GLN A 108 -2.74 -16.75 -16.75
C GLN A 108 -2.33 -16.59 -18.23
N ASN A 109 -2.76 -15.52 -18.89
CA ASN A 109 -2.65 -15.32 -20.35
C ASN A 109 -1.73 -14.13 -20.70
N GLY A 110 -0.58 -14.00 -20.05
CA GLY A 110 0.48 -13.05 -20.38
C GLY A 110 1.52 -13.64 -21.33
#